data_AF-A0A5E7A9F5-F1
#
_entry.id   AF-A0A5E7A9F5-F1
#
_cell.length_a   1.000
_cell.length_b   1.000
_cell.length_c   1.000
_cell.angle_alpha   90.00
_cell.angle_beta   90.00
_cell.angle_gamma   90.00
#
_symmetry.space_group_name_H-M   'P 1'
#
loop_
_entity.id
_entity.type
_entity.pdbx_description
1 polymer ?
#
loop_
_entity_poly.entity_id
_entity_poly.type
_entity_poly.pdbx_seq_one_letter_code
_entity_poly.pdbx_strand_id
1 'polypeptide(L)' 'MVANGSGVAILSDLVHRPWSLEGKRIETVTITDKVTPMSVGLAWHREREFSPAMHAFRNYFHDAFLAPQQLSARR' A
#
# COMPACT_ATOMS: atom_id res chain seq x y z
N MET A 1 17.12 12.38 -3.57
CA MET A 1 16.49 13.71 -3.35
C MET A 1 16.03 13.86 -1.90
N VAL A 2 14.93 13.19 -1.49
CA VAL A 2 14.38 13.31 -0.12
C VAL A 2 15.37 12.89 0.96
N ALA A 3 15.92 11.66 0.87
CA ALA A 3 16.92 11.18 1.82
C ALA A 3 18.26 11.93 1.81
N ASN A 4 18.48 12.79 0.81
CA ASN A 4 19.65 13.67 0.72
C ASN A 4 19.35 15.08 1.24
N GLY A 5 18.16 15.33 1.78
CA GLY A 5 17.75 16.63 2.30
C GLY A 5 17.40 17.67 1.23
N SER A 6 17.33 17.29 -0.05
CA SER A 6 17.10 18.24 -1.16
C SER A 6 15.61 18.49 -1.45
N GLY A 7 14.70 17.93 -0.66
CA GLY A 7 13.26 18.14 -0.84
C GLY A 7 12.39 17.23 0.03
N VAL A 8 11.08 17.39 -0.10
CA VAL A 8 10.04 16.61 0.60
C VAL A 8 9.12 15.93 -0.41
N ALA A 9 8.45 14.86 0.01
CA ALA A 9 7.44 14.17 -0.81
C ALA A 9 6.31 13.66 0.08
N ILE A 10 5.09 13.64 -0.48
CA ILE A 10 3.93 12.94 0.10
C ILE A 10 3.80 11.63 -0.68
N LEU A 11 3.84 10.50 0.03
CA LEU A 11 3.78 9.18 -0.57
C LEU A 11 2.71 8.35 0.13
N SER A 12 2.02 7.48 -0.63
CA SER A 12 1.21 6.43 -0.03
C SER A 12 2.09 5.38 0.63
N ASP A 13 1.55 4.70 1.64
CA ASP A 13 2.21 3.56 2.29
C ASP A 13 2.56 2.41 1.32
N LEU A 14 1.90 2.34 0.15
CA LEU A 14 2.19 1.33 -0.88
C LEU A 14 3.59 1.43 -1.49
N VAL A 15 4.18 2.64 -1.50
CA VAL A 15 5.49 2.89 -2.14
C VAL A 15 6.51 3.48 -1.17
N HIS A 16 6.07 3.87 0.02
CA HIS A 16 6.97 4.35 1.06
C HIS A 16 7.89 3.21 1.51
N ARG A 17 9.17 3.56 1.66
CA ARG A 17 10.18 2.72 2.30
C ARG A 17 11.02 3.58 3.25
N PRO A 18 11.41 3.05 4.41
CA PRO A 18 12.17 3.81 5.40
C PRO A 18 13.61 4.12 4.98
N TRP A 19 14.10 3.55 3.88
CA TRP A 19 15.48 3.70 3.41
C TRP A 19 15.52 4.02 1.91
N SER A 20 16.35 4.98 1.53
CA SER A 20 16.74 5.22 0.14
C SER A 20 17.56 4.05 -0.42
N LEU A 21 17.76 4.02 -1.74
CA LEU A 21 18.59 2.98 -2.37
C LEU A 21 20.05 3.10 -1.93
N GLU A 22 20.48 4.31 -1.58
CA GLU A 22 21.80 4.63 -1.06
C GLU A 22 21.94 4.36 0.45
N GLY A 23 20.96 3.72 1.08
CA GLY A 23 21.01 3.32 2.49
C GLY A 23 20.79 4.45 3.50
N LYS A 24 20.35 5.63 3.06
CA LYS A 24 19.99 6.73 3.95
C LYS A 24 18.55 6.61 4.44
N ARG A 25 18.31 6.90 5.72
CA ARG A 25 16.97 6.90 6.34
C ARG A 25 16.09 8.00 5.74
N ILE A 26 14.80 7.70 5.57
CA ILE A 26 13.76 8.66 5.23
C ILE A 26 12.87 8.84 6.47
N GLU A 27 12.80 10.07 6.98
CA GLU A 27 11.93 10.42 8.10
C GLU A 27 10.50 10.69 7.59
N THR A 28 9.50 10.26 8.37
CA THR A 28 8.08 10.42 8.05
C THR A 28 7.38 11.26 9.10
N VAL A 29 6.54 12.20 8.65
CA VAL A 29 5.69 13.02 9.51
C VAL A 29 4.24 12.81 9.12
N THR A 30 3.35 12.76 10.12
CA THR A 30 1.90 12.67 9.87
C THR A 30 1.37 14.05 9.46
N ILE A 31 0.53 14.08 8.42
CA ILE A 31 -0.11 15.31 7.95
C ILE A 31 -1.31 15.62 8.84
N THR A 32 -1.52 16.89 9.18
CA THR A 32 -2.63 17.33 10.04
C THR A 32 -3.98 17.20 9.34
N ASP A 33 -4.01 17.53 8.04
CA ASP A 33 -5.21 17.41 7.22
C ASP A 33 -5.47 15.95 6.84
N LYS A 34 -6.74 15.57 6.90
CA LYS A 34 -7.16 14.23 6.44
C LYS A 34 -6.99 14.14 4.94
N VAL A 35 -6.21 13.15 4.50
CA VAL A 35 -6.06 12.79 3.08
C VAL A 35 -6.97 11.61 2.78
N THR A 36 -7.70 11.66 1.66
CA THR A 36 -8.48 10.51 1.18
C THR A 36 -7.53 9.32 0.94
N PRO A 37 -7.83 8.13 1.50
CA PRO A 37 -6.95 6.98 1.34
C PRO A 37 -6.89 6.54 -0.12
N MET A 38 -5.72 6.06 -0.54
CA MET A 38 -5.57 5.41 -1.84
C MET A 38 -6.21 4.03 -1.79
N SER A 39 -7.16 3.76 -2.68
CA SER A 39 -7.76 2.43 -2.85
C SER A 39 -7.04 1.66 -3.94
N VAL A 40 -6.73 0.39 -3.67
CA VAL A 40 -6.19 -0.56 -4.65
C VAL A 40 -7.22 -1.65 -4.88
N GLY A 41 -7.36 -2.10 -6.12
CA GLY A 41 -8.34 -3.11 -6.51
C GLY A 41 -7.82 -4.04 -7.59
N LEU A 42 -8.56 -5.11 -7.81
CA LEU A 42 -8.38 -6.05 -8.91
C LEU A 42 -9.39 -5.71 -10.02
N ALA A 43 -8.95 -5.77 -11.27
CA ALA A 43 -9.79 -5.52 -12.44
C ALA A 43 -9.69 -6.69 -13.43
N TRP A 44 -10.78 -6.95 -14.12
CA TRP A 44 -10.91 -7.97 -15.17
C TRP A 44 -11.95 -7.52 -16.19
N HIS A 45 -11.93 -8.15 -17.37
CA HIS A 45 -12.95 -7.89 -18.38
C HIS A 45 -14.33 -8.31 -17.87
N ARG A 46 -15.35 -7.45 -18.00
CA ARG A 46 -16.68 -7.66 -17.41
C ARG A 46 -17.32 -8.99 -17.80
N GLU A 47 -17.11 -9.43 -19.04
CA GLU A 47 -17.69 -10.67 -19.59
C GLU A 47 -16.80 -11.89 -19.39
N ARG A 48 -15.67 -11.75 -18.67
CA ARG A 48 -14.77 -12.88 -18.40
C ARG A 48 -15.36 -13.74 -17.29
N GLU A 49 -15.68 -14.99 -17.61
CA GLU A 49 -15.90 -16.00 -16.58
C GLU A 49 -14.61 -16.21 -15.77
N PHE A 50 -14.76 -16.26 -14.45
CA PHE A 50 -13.62 -16.46 -13.56
C PHE A 50 -13.09 -17.88 -13.71
N SER A 51 -11.81 -17.97 -14.09
CA SER A 51 -11.12 -19.25 -13.99
C SER A 51 -10.87 -19.61 -12.53
N PRO A 52 -10.63 -20.90 -12.21
CA PRO A 52 -10.21 -21.30 -10.87
C PRO A 52 -8.99 -20.53 -10.34
N ALA A 53 -8.03 -20.18 -11.22
CA ALA A 53 -6.87 -19.37 -10.86
C ALA A 53 -7.25 -17.92 -10.49
N MET A 54 -8.21 -17.32 -11.20
CA MET A 54 -8.71 -15.97 -10.87
C MET A 54 -9.41 -15.96 -9.52
N HIS A 55 -10.20 -17.01 -9.21
CA HIS A 55 -10.80 -17.18 -7.90
C HIS A 55 -9.75 -17.29 -6.79
N ALA A 56 -8.75 -18.16 -6.97
CA ALA A 56 -7.68 -18.33 -6.00
C ALA A 56 -6.96 -17.00 -5.71
N PHE A 57 -6.61 -16.25 -6.76
CA PHE A 57 -5.93 -14.96 -6.64
C PHE A 57 -6.80 -13.93 -5.94
N ARG A 58 -8.07 -13.76 -6.36
CA ARG A 58 -8.99 -12.80 -5.73
C ARG A 58 -9.23 -13.11 -4.25
N ASN A 59 -9.43 -14.37 -3.91
CA ASN A 59 -9.68 -14.78 -2.53
C ASN A 59 -8.45 -14.50 -1.64
N TYR A 60 -7.25 -14.85 -2.12
CA TYR A 60 -6.01 -14.55 -1.39
C TYR A 60 -5.87 -13.07 -1.05
N PHE A 61 -6.06 -12.18 -2.03
CA PHE A 61 -5.94 -10.73 -1.80
C PHE A 61 -7.05 -10.17 -0.92
N HIS A 62 -8.26 -10.72 -1.02
CA HIS A 62 -9.35 -10.35 -0.13
C HIS A 62 -9.02 -10.67 1.33
N ASP A 63 -8.54 -11.89 1.60
CA ASP A 63 -8.22 -12.33 2.96
C ASP A 63 -6.98 -11.63 3.53
N ALA A 64 -5.96 -11.38 2.72
CA ALA A 64 -4.72 -10.76 3.18
C ALA A 64 -4.84 -9.26 3.46
N PHE A 65 -5.69 -8.53 2.72
CA PHE A 65 -5.69 -7.06 2.70
C PHE A 65 -7.04 -6.40 2.98
N LEU A 66 -8.17 -7.11 2.89
CA LEU A 66 -9.52 -6.54 3.06
C LEU A 66 -10.31 -7.15 4.23
N ALA A 67 -9.99 -8.37 4.66
CA ALA A 67 -10.50 -8.89 5.92
C ALA A 67 -9.98 -8.03 7.10
N PRO A 68 -10.75 -7.85 8.19
CA PRO A 68 -10.27 -7.12 9.36
C PRO A 68 -8.94 -7.72 9.83
N GLN A 69 -7.83 -7.00 9.61
CA GLN A 69 -6.55 -7.40 10.17
C GLN A 69 -6.67 -7.27 11.69
N GLN A 70 -6.88 -8.40 12.37
CA GLN A 70 -6.82 -8.49 13.84
C GLN A 70 -5.41 -8.19 14.40
N LEU A 71 -4.49 -7.65 13.60
CA LEU A 71 -3.11 -7.33 13.97
C LEU A 71 -2.87 -5.81 13.94
N SER A 72 -3.75 -5.06 14.60
CA SER A 72 -3.42 -3.72 15.13
C SER A 72 -3.45 -3.77 16.65
N ALA A 73 -2.64 -4.66 17.24
CA ALA A 73 -2.35 -4.66 18.66
C ALA A 73 -0.91 -5.14 18.86
N ARG A 74 0.06 -4.31 18.48
CA ARG A 74 1.44 -4.33 18.99
C ARG A 74 2.19 -3.10 18.46
N ARG A 75 1.98 -1.98 19.13
CA ARG A 75 3.04 -1.02 19.44
C ARG A 75 3.08 -0.88 20.95
#